data_AF-A0A7W8A1K7-F1
#
_entry.id   AF-A0A7W8A1K7-F1
#
_cell.length_a   1.000
_cell.length_b   1.000
_cell.length_c   1.000
_cell.angle_alpha   90.00
_cell.angle_beta   90.00
_cell.angle_gamma   90.00
#
_symmetry.space_group_name_H-M   'P 1'
#
loop_
_entity.id
_entity.type
_entity.pdbx_description
1 polymer ?
#
loop_
_entity_poly.entity_id
_entity_poly.type
_entity_poly.pdbx_seq_one_letter_code
_entity_poly.pdbx_strand_id
1 'polypeptide(L)'
;MTVTVTWPNDVSPGLWPFRISVPDGWTAIEPPDALIAFLGPERHGSRPTVLVFGARLPDAQPLGDLAEQVLLDLGAGSVLRPVAEDGRAVVREAVVDVDGRAFRHVVLVTGRQDRSPNGLRTVHTLLGTQPAAEPDVLADILTSFTG
;
A
#
# COMPACT_ATOMS: atom_id res chain seq x y z
N MET A 1 15.93 5.01 7.03
CA MET A 1 16.00 6.28 6.27
C MET A 1 14.58 6.73 5.94
N THR A 2 14.20 8.00 6.15
CA THR A 2 12.88 8.48 5.71
C THR A 2 12.95 8.90 4.25
N VAL A 3 12.22 8.22 3.38
CA VAL A 3 12.11 8.62 1.97
C VAL A 3 10.90 9.55 1.85
N THR A 4 11.17 10.84 1.63
CA THR A 4 10.11 11.80 1.32
C THR A 4 9.94 11.85 -0.19
N VAL A 5 8.81 11.38 -0.70
CA VAL A 5 8.45 11.58 -2.10
C VAL A 5 7.99 13.03 -2.25
N THR A 6 8.79 13.85 -2.91
CA THR A 6 8.45 15.25 -3.17
C THR A 6 7.28 15.35 -4.16
N TRP A 7 6.32 16.20 -3.82
CA TRP A 7 5.05 16.33 -4.52
C TRP A 7 4.86 17.79 -5.01
N PRO A 8 4.23 18.02 -6.18
CA PRO A 8 3.64 17.06 -7.13
C PRO A 8 4.67 16.27 -7.93
N ASN A 9 4.33 15.02 -8.27
CA ASN A 9 5.00 14.28 -9.34
C ASN A 9 4.14 14.33 -10.61
N ASP A 10 4.78 14.26 -11.78
CA ASP A 10 4.09 14.38 -13.08
C ASP A 10 3.05 13.28 -13.30
N VAL A 11 3.14 12.17 -12.56
CA VAL A 11 2.26 11.01 -12.64
C VAL A 11 0.90 11.23 -11.99
N SER A 12 0.74 12.17 -11.04
CA SER A 12 -0.53 12.34 -10.32
C SER A 12 -0.79 13.77 -9.80
N PRO A 13 -1.08 14.72 -10.71
CA PRO A 13 -1.47 16.07 -10.34
C PRO A 13 -2.79 16.08 -9.54
N GLY A 14 -2.73 16.63 -8.32
CA GLY A 14 -3.90 16.87 -7.46
C GLY A 14 -4.16 15.88 -6.32
N LEU A 15 -3.34 14.85 -6.11
CA LEU A 15 -3.41 14.03 -4.89
C LEU A 15 -2.79 14.74 -3.68
N TRP A 16 -3.28 14.46 -2.47
CA TRP A 16 -2.62 14.93 -1.25
C TRP A 16 -1.19 14.34 -1.13
N PRO A 17 -0.20 15.12 -0.69
CA PRO A 17 1.14 14.61 -0.43
C PRO A 17 1.12 13.56 0.69
N PHE A 18 2.01 12.58 0.58
CA PHE A 18 2.21 11.55 1.60
C PHE A 18 3.67 11.45 2.04
N ARG A 19 3.90 10.80 3.19
CA ARG A 19 5.23 10.39 3.66
C ARG A 19 5.21 8.94 4.10
N ILE A 20 6.31 8.26 3.89
CA ILE A 20 6.53 6.87 4.31
C ILE A 20 8.01 6.70 4.69
N SER A 21 8.29 5.89 5.70
CA SER A 21 9.66 5.55 6.08
C SER A 21 9.94 4.09 5.73
N VAL A 22 11.14 3.83 5.20
CA VAL A 22 11.60 2.48 4.89
C VAL A 22 12.93 2.19 5.58
N PRO A 23 13.22 0.92 5.90
CA PRO A 23 14.50 0.53 6.46
C PRO A 23 15.68 0.89 5.55
N ASP A 24 16.86 0.97 6.13
CA ASP A 24 18.08 1.20 5.35
C ASP A 24 18.33 0.02 4.40
N GLY A 25 18.91 0.32 3.23
CA GLY A 25 19.13 -0.65 2.15
C GLY A 25 17.91 -0.91 1.25
N TRP A 26 16.77 -0.26 1.50
CA TRP A 26 15.65 -0.24 0.56
C TRP A 26 15.91 0.76 -0.58
N THR A 27 15.41 0.43 -1.77
CA THR A 27 15.51 1.27 -2.97
C THR A 27 14.12 1.74 -3.39
N ALA A 28 14.00 2.97 -3.86
CA ALA A 28 12.76 3.50 -4.42
C ALA A 28 12.84 3.58 -5.95
N ILE A 29 11.78 3.17 -6.64
CA ILE A 29 11.63 3.24 -8.10
C ILE A 29 10.23 3.74 -8.47
N GLU A 30 10.09 4.32 -9.67
CA GLU A 30 8.80 4.75 -10.22
C GLU A 30 8.33 3.73 -11.27
N PRO A 31 7.39 2.83 -10.93
CA PRO A 31 6.82 1.90 -11.90
C PRO A 31 5.76 2.60 -12.77
N PRO A 32 5.40 2.05 -13.95
CA PRO A 32 4.43 2.68 -14.86
C PRO A 32 3.04 2.91 -14.26
N ASP A 33 2.57 1.98 -13.42
CA ASP A 33 1.17 1.93 -12.95
C ASP A 33 1.01 2.27 -11.45
N ALA A 34 2.07 2.71 -10.76
CA ALA A 34 2.00 3.11 -9.36
C ALA A 34 2.73 4.44 -9.12
N LEU A 35 2.43 5.10 -8.01
CA LEU A 35 3.10 6.36 -7.65
C LEU A 35 4.57 6.14 -7.35
N ILE A 36 4.87 5.06 -6.61
CA ILE A 36 6.23 4.66 -6.25
C ILE A 36 6.22 3.21 -5.76
N ALA A 37 7.34 2.51 -5.93
CA ALA A 37 7.60 1.22 -5.32
C ALA A 37 8.88 1.27 -4.49
N PHE A 38 8.81 0.73 -3.28
CA PHE A 38 9.96 0.51 -2.41
C PHE A 38 10.32 -0.97 -2.44
N LEU A 39 11.58 -1.26 -2.76
CA LEU A 39 12.13 -2.59 -2.89
C LEU A 39 13.12 -2.83 -1.77
N GLY A 40 12.84 -3.81 -0.91
CA GLY A 40 13.78 -4.26 0.10
C GLY A 40 14.92 -5.09 -0.49
N PRO A 41 15.90 -5.46 0.35
CA PRO A 41 17.01 -6.30 -0.07
C PRO A 41 16.52 -7.69 -0.51
N GLU A 42 17.15 -8.23 -1.54
CA GLU A 42 16.83 -9.57 -2.03
C GLU A 42 17.43 -10.65 -1.12
N ARG A 43 16.60 -11.64 -0.78
CA ARG A 43 16.94 -12.83 0.01
C ARG A 43 16.26 -14.04 -0.59
N HIS A 44 17.03 -15.10 -0.85
CA HIS A 44 16.53 -16.37 -1.38
C HIS A 44 15.65 -16.22 -2.65
N GLY A 45 16.07 -15.35 -3.57
CA GLY A 45 15.34 -15.10 -4.83
C GLY A 45 13.96 -14.44 -4.62
N SER A 46 13.79 -13.71 -3.54
CA SER A 46 12.61 -12.89 -3.25
C SER A 46 13.02 -11.61 -2.55
N ARG A 47 12.24 -10.55 -2.69
CA ARG A 47 12.43 -9.31 -1.93
C ARG A 47 11.10 -8.82 -1.40
N PRO A 48 11.03 -8.30 -0.17
CA PRO A 48 9.85 -7.59 0.28
C PRO A 48 9.69 -6.32 -0.54
N THR A 49 8.45 -5.98 -0.87
CA THR A 49 8.11 -4.80 -1.67
C THR A 49 6.94 -4.05 -1.05
N VAL A 50 6.91 -2.74 -1.25
CA VAL A 50 5.76 -1.88 -0.94
C VAL A 50 5.47 -1.02 -2.16
N LEU A 51 4.32 -1.21 -2.79
CA LEU A 51 3.84 -0.36 -3.87
C LEU A 51 2.85 0.65 -3.30
N VAL A 52 2.91 1.89 -3.75
CA VAL A 52 1.96 2.95 -3.40
C VAL A 52 1.20 3.37 -4.64
N PHE A 53 -0.11 3.27 -4.58
CA PHE A 53 -1.04 3.74 -5.60
C PHE A 53 -1.82 4.94 -5.05
N GLY A 54 -2.29 5.81 -5.94
CA GLY A 54 -3.11 6.94 -5.58
C GLY A 54 -4.23 7.16 -6.59
N ALA A 55 -5.42 7.46 -6.08
CA ALA A 55 -6.59 7.75 -6.90
C ALA A 55 -7.47 8.82 -6.24
N ARG A 56 -8.28 9.51 -7.03
CA ARG A 56 -9.42 10.27 -6.53
C ARG A 56 -10.66 9.40 -6.62
N LEU A 57 -11.28 9.09 -5.49
CA LEU A 57 -12.46 8.25 -5.40
C LEU A 57 -13.61 9.00 -4.74
N PRO A 58 -14.88 8.66 -5.06
CA PRO A 58 -16.03 9.19 -4.35
C PRO A 58 -16.00 8.83 -2.85
N ASP A 59 -16.47 9.73 -1.99
CA ASP A 59 -16.56 9.49 -0.54
C ASP A 59 -17.42 8.27 -0.17
N ALA A 60 -18.40 7.92 -1.03
CA ALA A 60 -19.33 6.81 -0.82
C ALA A 60 -18.69 5.42 -0.96
N GLN A 61 -17.52 5.29 -1.61
CA GLN A 61 -16.85 4.00 -1.74
C GLN A 61 -16.26 3.61 -0.37
N PRO A 62 -16.49 2.40 0.16
CA PRO A 62 -15.83 1.99 1.41
C PRO A 62 -14.34 1.70 1.19
N LEU A 63 -13.47 2.17 2.08
CA LEU A 63 -12.02 1.90 2.00
C LEU A 63 -11.70 0.42 2.24
N GLY A 64 -12.48 -0.26 3.10
CA GLY A 64 -12.33 -1.69 3.37
C GLY A 64 -12.59 -2.56 2.16
N ASP A 65 -13.62 -2.26 1.38
CA ASP A 65 -13.95 -2.97 0.14
C ASP A 65 -12.81 -2.83 -0.88
N LEU A 66 -12.18 -1.65 -0.96
CA LEU A 66 -11.02 -1.44 -1.83
C LEU A 66 -9.82 -2.28 -1.36
N ALA A 67 -9.55 -2.31 -0.05
CA ALA A 67 -8.46 -3.10 0.51
C ALA A 67 -8.66 -4.61 0.26
N GLU A 68 -9.89 -5.09 0.41
CA GLU A 68 -10.28 -6.46 0.14
C GLU A 68 -10.20 -6.81 -1.35
N GLN A 69 -10.71 -5.94 -2.23
CA GLN A 69 -10.64 -6.16 -3.68
C GLN A 69 -9.20 -6.34 -4.17
N VAL A 70 -8.26 -5.53 -3.67
CA VAL A 70 -6.82 -5.67 -4.03
C VAL A 70 -6.29 -7.05 -3.64
N LEU A 71 -6.67 -7.58 -2.47
CA LEU A 71 -6.23 -8.91 -2.05
C LEU A 71 -6.87 -10.02 -2.89
N LEU A 72 -8.16 -9.88 -3.23
CA LEU A 72 -8.86 -10.80 -4.11
C LEU A 72 -8.26 -10.82 -5.53
N ASP A 73 -7.89 -9.66 -6.07
CA ASP A 73 -7.24 -9.53 -7.37
C ASP A 73 -5.85 -10.18 -7.40
N LEU A 74 -5.18 -10.26 -6.25
CA LEU A 74 -3.92 -11.01 -6.08
C LEU A 74 -4.12 -12.52 -5.95
N GLY A 75 -5.37 -13.01 -5.90
CA GLY A 75 -5.69 -14.43 -5.77
C GLY A 75 -5.88 -14.91 -4.33
N ALA A 76 -6.11 -14.01 -3.37
CA ALA A 76 -6.43 -14.43 -2.01
C ALA A 76 -7.76 -15.20 -1.95
N GLY A 77 -7.72 -16.45 -1.47
CA GLY A 77 -8.93 -17.25 -1.23
C GLY A 77 -9.72 -16.85 0.02
N SER A 78 -9.08 -16.11 0.94
CA SER A 78 -9.70 -15.55 2.13
C SER A 78 -8.89 -14.38 2.67
N VAL A 79 -9.55 -13.29 3.05
CA VAL A 79 -8.92 -12.17 3.76
C VAL A 79 -8.84 -12.52 5.25
N LEU A 80 -7.62 -12.50 5.78
CA LEU A 80 -7.32 -13.12 7.07
C LEU A 80 -7.80 -12.29 8.28
N ARG A 81 -7.83 -10.95 8.17
CA ARG A 81 -8.33 -10.04 9.23
C ARG A 81 -8.46 -8.57 8.75
N PRO A 82 -9.34 -7.77 9.38
CA PRO A 82 -9.07 -6.35 9.60
C PRO A 82 -7.91 -6.20 10.60
N VAL A 83 -6.81 -5.59 10.19
CA VAL A 83 -5.64 -5.34 11.07
C VAL A 83 -5.83 -4.03 11.86
N ALA A 84 -6.40 -3.01 11.20
CA ALA A 84 -6.81 -1.75 11.82
C ALA A 84 -7.89 -1.09 10.95
N GLU A 85 -8.84 -0.42 11.57
CA GLU A 85 -9.83 0.40 10.90
C GLU A 85 -10.14 1.62 11.77
N ASP A 86 -9.76 2.80 11.28
CA ASP A 86 -10.33 4.05 11.70
C ASP A 86 -10.99 4.70 10.48
N GLY A 87 -11.90 5.66 10.66
CA GLY A 87 -12.64 6.26 9.53
C GLY A 87 -11.78 6.93 8.44
N ARG A 88 -10.44 6.88 8.54
CA ARG A 88 -9.48 7.43 7.60
C ARG A 88 -8.51 6.39 7.03
N ALA A 89 -8.34 5.24 7.68
CA ALA A 89 -7.41 4.21 7.27
C ALA A 89 -7.95 2.81 7.55
N VAL A 90 -7.75 1.90 6.60
CA VAL A 90 -8.13 0.49 6.70
C VAL A 90 -6.95 -0.39 6.33
N VAL A 91 -6.67 -1.41 7.13
CA VAL A 91 -5.65 -2.42 6.84
C VAL A 91 -6.29 -3.80 6.74
N ARG A 92 -5.94 -4.53 5.68
CA ARG A 92 -6.31 -5.93 5.44
C ARG A 92 -5.06 -6.75 5.12
N GLU A 93 -5.09 -8.03 5.42
CA GLU A 93 -3.99 -8.95 5.08
C GLU A 93 -4.51 -10.28 4.52
N ALA A 94 -3.72 -10.91 3.67
CA ALA A 94 -3.95 -12.26 3.21
C ALA A 94 -2.61 -12.98 2.96
N VAL A 95 -2.66 -14.31 2.89
CA VAL A 95 -1.56 -15.14 2.39
C VAL A 95 -2.02 -15.75 1.07
N VAL A 96 -1.17 -15.66 0.06
CA VAL A 96 -1.39 -16.19 -1.28
C VAL A 96 -0.22 -17.11 -1.65
N ASP A 97 -0.53 -18.29 -2.15
CA ASP A 97 0.47 -19.21 -2.68
C ASP A 97 0.74 -18.90 -4.17
N VAL A 98 1.99 -18.60 -4.50
CA VAL A 98 2.47 -18.36 -5.86
C VAL A 98 3.58 -19.37 -6.16
N ASP A 99 3.35 -20.24 -7.16
CA ASP A 99 4.31 -21.29 -7.57
C ASP A 99 4.84 -22.14 -6.41
N GLY A 100 3.96 -22.50 -5.46
CA GLY A 100 4.31 -23.30 -4.28
C GLY A 100 5.04 -22.53 -3.18
N ARG A 101 5.10 -21.20 -3.26
CA ARG A 101 5.66 -20.32 -2.23
C ARG A 101 4.57 -19.43 -1.65
N ALA A 102 4.41 -19.46 -0.33
CA ALA A 102 3.47 -18.60 0.37
C ALA A 102 4.03 -17.16 0.47
N PHE A 103 3.24 -16.18 0.01
CA PHE A 103 3.49 -14.76 0.17
C PHE A 103 2.43 -14.13 1.04
N ARG A 104 2.88 -13.33 2.02
CA ARG A 104 1.99 -12.46 2.80
C ARG A 104 1.83 -11.14 2.06
N HIS A 105 0.57 -10.74 1.89
CA HIS A 105 0.18 -9.46 1.35
C HIS A 105 -0.53 -8.65 2.44
N VAL A 106 -0.15 -7.38 2.59
CA VAL A 106 -0.79 -6.44 3.50
C VAL A 106 -1.19 -5.22 2.68
N VAL A 107 -2.47 -4.86 2.75
CA VAL A 107 -3.01 -3.70 2.06
C VAL A 107 -3.45 -2.67 3.08
N LEU A 108 -2.85 -1.48 3.03
CA LEU A 108 -3.29 -0.30 3.76
C LEU A 108 -3.96 0.64 2.77
N VAL A 109 -5.20 1.03 3.03
CA VAL A 109 -5.93 2.03 2.26
C VAL A 109 -6.22 3.22 3.17
N THR A 110 -5.79 4.41 2.77
CA THR A 110 -6.10 5.66 3.50
C THR A 110 -6.88 6.62 2.63
N GLY A 111 -7.79 7.38 3.24
CA GLY A 111 -8.65 8.35 2.57
C GLY A 111 -8.57 9.73 3.22
N ARG A 112 -8.43 10.76 2.39
CA ARG A 112 -8.48 12.16 2.82
C ARG A 112 -9.33 12.97 1.86
N GLN A 113 -10.32 13.68 2.41
CA GLN A 113 -11.19 14.54 1.62
C GLN A 113 -10.36 15.52 0.79
N ASP A 114 -10.68 15.60 -0.50
CA ASP A 114 -10.13 16.64 -1.36
C ASP A 114 -10.73 17.99 -0.93
N ARG A 115 -10.03 19.09 -1.24
CA ARG A 115 -10.56 20.45 -1.00
C ARG A 115 -11.67 20.82 -1.98
N SER A 116 -11.93 20.00 -3.00
CA SER A 116 -12.94 20.27 -4.01
C SER A 116 -14.36 19.94 -3.53
N PRO A 117 -15.38 20.73 -3.90
CA PRO A 117 -16.77 20.54 -3.48
C PRO A 117 -17.46 19.30 -4.10
N ASN A 118 -16.74 18.50 -4.88
CA ASN A 118 -17.31 17.42 -5.70
C ASN A 118 -17.48 16.09 -4.94
N GLY A 119 -17.26 16.05 -3.62
CA GLY A 119 -17.39 14.83 -2.80
C GLY A 119 -16.34 13.75 -3.14
N LEU A 120 -15.18 14.18 -3.64
CA LEU A 120 -14.04 13.32 -3.91
C LEU A 120 -13.07 13.34 -2.73
N ARG A 121 -12.41 12.21 -2.52
CA ARG A 121 -11.26 12.08 -1.63
C ARG A 121 -10.06 11.54 -2.38
N THR A 122 -8.88 12.01 -1.98
CA THR A 122 -7.64 11.29 -2.31
C THR A 122 -7.62 10.00 -1.52
N VAL A 123 -7.38 8.90 -2.22
CA VAL A 123 -7.17 7.59 -1.63
C VAL A 123 -5.79 7.11 -2.00
N HIS A 124 -5.02 6.75 -0.99
CA HIS A 124 -3.74 6.04 -1.16
C HIS A 124 -3.95 4.58 -0.83
N THR A 125 -3.46 3.70 -1.70
CA THR A 125 -3.45 2.25 -1.48
C THR A 125 -2.01 1.79 -1.44
N LEU A 126 -1.59 1.21 -0.33
CA LEU A 126 -0.28 0.62 -0.16
C LEU A 126 -0.42 -0.89 -0.19
N LEU A 127 0.30 -1.53 -1.10
CA LEU A 127 0.39 -2.98 -1.19
C LEU A 127 1.79 -3.42 -0.76
N GLY A 128 1.88 -3.95 0.46
CA GLY A 128 3.06 -4.65 0.96
C GLY A 128 3.02 -6.13 0.57
N THR A 129 4.13 -6.65 0.07
CA THR A 129 4.29 -8.08 -0.25
C THR A 129 5.61 -8.59 0.30
N GLN A 130 5.59 -9.74 0.96
CA GLN A 130 6.80 -10.44 1.39
C GLN A 130 6.59 -11.95 1.44
N PRO A 131 7.66 -12.78 1.41
CA PRO A 131 7.52 -14.20 1.70
C PRO A 131 6.94 -14.41 3.10
N ALA A 132 5.98 -15.33 3.26
CA ALA A 132 5.27 -15.54 4.53
C ALA A 132 6.16 -16.11 5.65
N ALA A 133 7.26 -16.79 5.28
CA ALA A 133 8.23 -17.36 6.22
C ALA A 133 9.28 -16.35 6.72
N GLU A 134 9.35 -15.16 6.13
CA GLU A 134 10.32 -14.12 6.51
C GLU A 134 9.79 -13.27 7.69
N PRO A 135 10.67 -12.68 8.51
CA PRO A 135 10.26 -11.73 9.55
C PRO A 135 9.38 -10.60 9.00
N ASP A 136 8.35 -10.21 9.76
CA ASP A 136 7.46 -9.11 9.34
C ASP A 136 8.19 -7.76 9.42
N VAL A 137 8.42 -7.17 8.26
CA VAL A 137 8.95 -5.80 8.12
C VAL A 137 7.91 -4.84 7.54
N LEU A 138 6.77 -5.36 7.07
CA LEU A 138 5.74 -4.56 6.41
C LEU A 138 4.94 -3.75 7.41
N ALA A 139 4.66 -4.30 8.59
CA ALA A 139 3.87 -3.62 9.61
C ALA A 139 4.45 -2.24 9.98
N ASP A 140 5.75 -2.15 10.24
CA ASP A 140 6.43 -0.90 10.60
C ASP A 140 6.45 0.09 9.43
N ILE A 141 6.64 -0.39 8.21
CA ILE A 141 6.65 0.46 7.00
C ILE A 141 5.25 1.06 6.77
N LEU A 142 4.21 0.22 6.78
CA LEU A 142 2.83 0.66 6.51
C LEU A 142 2.33 1.59 7.62
N THR A 143 2.63 1.32 8.88
CA THR A 143 2.24 2.20 10.00
C THR A 143 2.98 3.54 10.00
N SER A 144 4.13 3.64 9.33
CA SER A 144 4.82 4.93 9.14
C SER A 144 4.15 5.84 8.11
N PHE A 145 3.16 5.33 7.36
CA PHE A 145 2.51 6.09 6.30
C PHE A 145 1.66 7.23 6.88
N THR A 146 1.82 8.42 6.31
CA THR A 146 0.99 9.60 6.63
C THR A 146 0.57 10.29 5.34
N GLY A 147 -0.71 10.67 5.22
CA GLY A 147 -1.31 11.32 4.04
C GLY A 147 -2.52 12.17 4.40
#